data_AF-A0AAQ4QVI2-F1
#
_entry.id   AF-A0AAQ4QVI2-F1
#
_cell.length_a   1.000
_cell.length_b   1.000
_cell.length_c   1.000
_cell.angle_alpha   90.00
_cell.angle_beta   90.00
_cell.angle_gamma   90.00
#
_symmetry.space_group_name_H-M   'P 1'
#
loop_
_entity.id
_entity.type
_entity.pdbx_description
1 polymer ?
#
loop_
_entity_poly.entity_id
_entity_poly.type
_entity_poly.pdbx_seq_one_letter_code
_entity_poly.pdbx_strand_id
1 'polypeptide(L)'
;MHGWIQKLWKSRISSSAPREQEAKVTELISNSASSSSPSLSTSPAKPPQPGLSSLPRWRRKYDVLVCHSAEHRDVNEASRLVSFLEASPRSLRCFLMQRDACPGGAISTELCQAVQDSHLRALLITPDFLRDDWCQYMMHQVLSEGPMSNRIIPLVQDLSHSEYPPELRFYYYINLGGDRASGYARVTMAVLKYLDKNEKTLEEQHGQP
;
A
#
# COMPACT_ATOMS: atom_id res chain seq x y z
N MET A 1 -26.83 -9.19 -9.20
CA MET A 1 -25.46 -8.67 -9.06
C MET A 1 -25.45 -7.39 -8.21
N HIS A 2 -25.87 -7.41 -6.94
CA HIS A 2 -25.76 -6.23 -6.05
C HIS A 2 -25.72 -6.71 -4.60
N GLY A 3 -24.55 -6.65 -3.94
CA GLY A 3 -24.47 -7.07 -2.53
C GLY A 3 -23.10 -6.95 -1.86
N TRP A 4 -22.00 -6.95 -2.62
CA TRP A 4 -20.67 -7.02 -2.00
C TRP A 4 -20.04 -5.66 -1.67
N ILE A 5 -20.36 -4.59 -2.43
CA ILE A 5 -19.87 -3.23 -2.14
C ILE A 5 -20.29 -2.78 -0.73
N GLN A 6 -21.44 -3.26 -0.24
CA GLN A 6 -21.88 -2.98 1.13
C GLN A 6 -20.97 -3.60 2.21
N LYS A 7 -20.31 -4.73 1.96
CA LYS A 7 -19.45 -5.36 2.98
C LYS A 7 -18.19 -4.55 3.25
N LEU A 8 -17.65 -3.86 2.24
CA LEU A 8 -16.53 -2.93 2.41
C LEU A 8 -16.89 -1.75 3.35
N TRP A 9 -18.17 -1.43 3.49
CA TRP A 9 -18.65 -0.28 4.27
C TRP A 9 -19.19 -0.70 5.65
N LYS A 10 -19.67 -1.94 5.82
CA LYS A 10 -20.32 -2.41 7.07
C LYS A 10 -19.37 -2.62 8.24
N SER A 11 -18.06 -2.81 8.02
CA SER A 11 -17.10 -3.02 9.12
C SER A 11 -16.83 -1.79 9.98
N ARG A 12 -17.39 -0.61 9.66
CA ARG A 12 -17.09 0.66 10.34
C ARG A 12 -18.22 1.21 11.22
N ILE A 13 -19.36 0.53 11.36
CA ILE A 13 -20.49 1.01 12.16
C ILE A 13 -20.85 -0.02 13.24
N SER A 14 -20.05 -0.06 14.29
CA SER A 14 -20.51 -0.54 15.60
C SER A 14 -19.77 0.23 16.69
N SER A 15 -20.16 1.48 16.88
CA SER A 15 -19.94 2.20 18.13
C SER A 15 -21.25 2.86 18.52
N SER A 16 -21.84 2.36 19.60
CA SER A 16 -23.01 2.85 20.28
C SER A 16 -22.88 4.33 20.67
N ALA A 17 -23.86 5.15 20.25
CA ALA A 17 -24.29 6.35 20.98
C ALA A 17 -25.72 6.08 21.48
N PRO A 18 -26.16 6.66 22.62
CA PRO A 18 -26.68 8.03 22.55
C PRO A 18 -26.49 8.87 23.82
N ARG A 19 -26.40 10.20 23.67
CA ARG A 19 -27.46 11.13 24.08
C ARG A 19 -27.04 12.60 23.93
N GLU A 20 -27.94 13.34 23.30
CA GLU A 20 -28.02 14.79 23.16
C GLU A 20 -28.31 15.47 24.50
N GLN A 21 -27.80 16.69 24.69
CA GLN A 21 -28.59 17.79 25.24
C GLN A 21 -27.96 19.16 24.93
N GLU A 22 -28.80 20.04 24.41
CA GLU A 22 -28.60 21.43 24.01
C GLU A 22 -28.98 22.39 25.15
N ALA A 23 -28.21 23.46 25.40
CA ALA A 23 -28.72 24.75 25.92
C ALA A 23 -27.68 25.90 25.89
N LYS A 24 -27.92 26.85 24.97
CA LYS A 24 -28.06 28.32 25.14
C LYS A 24 -27.08 29.19 25.99
N VAL A 25 -26.34 30.05 25.27
CA VAL A 25 -26.03 31.52 25.42
C VAL A 25 -25.62 32.10 26.78
N THR A 26 -24.47 32.82 26.82
CA THR A 26 -24.32 34.25 27.25
C THR A 26 -22.87 34.73 27.02
N GLU A 27 -22.68 35.88 26.39
CA GLU A 27 -21.41 36.60 26.22
C GLU A 27 -20.84 37.12 27.56
N LEU A 28 -19.51 37.25 27.68
CA LEU A 28 -18.83 38.38 28.32
C LEU A 28 -17.32 38.37 27.98
N ILE A 29 -16.79 39.57 27.76
CA ILE A 29 -15.45 39.96 27.31
C ILE A 29 -14.40 39.78 28.44
N SER A 30 -13.16 39.34 28.13
CA SER A 30 -11.91 40.08 28.43
C SER A 30 -10.61 39.28 28.11
N ASN A 31 -9.59 40.06 27.76
CA ASN A 31 -8.23 39.71 27.31
C ASN A 31 -7.41 38.88 28.32
N SER A 32 -6.41 38.13 27.81
CA SER A 32 -4.99 38.21 28.23
C SER A 32 -4.11 37.27 27.42
N ALA A 33 -3.01 37.82 26.88
CA ALA A 33 -1.94 37.09 26.22
C ALA A 33 -1.06 36.33 27.24
N SER A 34 -0.56 35.16 26.86
CA SER A 34 0.78 34.71 27.26
C SER A 34 1.26 33.57 26.37
N SER A 35 2.46 33.80 25.84
CA SER A 35 3.30 32.94 25.02
C SER A 35 3.99 31.84 25.85
N SER A 36 4.07 30.63 25.32
CA SER A 36 5.12 29.68 25.69
C SER A 36 5.38 28.66 24.59
N SER A 37 6.46 28.89 23.85
CA SER A 37 7.05 27.98 22.88
C SER A 37 7.75 26.81 23.61
N PRO A 38 7.61 25.55 23.16
CA PRO A 38 8.55 24.51 23.53
C PRO A 38 9.68 24.43 22.49
N SER A 39 10.90 24.43 23.01
CA SER A 39 12.18 24.44 22.31
C SER A 39 12.40 23.19 21.45
N LEU A 40 12.90 23.42 20.24
CA LEU A 40 13.43 22.42 19.31
C LEU A 40 14.71 21.80 19.88
N SER A 41 14.63 20.55 20.33
CA SER A 41 15.80 19.70 20.54
C SER A 41 16.21 19.07 19.21
N THR A 42 17.16 19.73 18.53
CA THR A 42 17.79 19.21 17.32
C THR A 42 18.67 18.00 17.69
N SER A 43 18.10 16.81 17.60
CA SER A 43 18.88 15.57 17.57
C SER A 43 19.55 15.46 16.20
N PRO A 44 20.84 15.07 16.10
CA PRO A 44 21.49 14.88 14.81
C PRO A 44 20.77 13.79 14.03
N ALA A 45 20.07 14.17 12.95
CA ALA A 45 19.42 13.24 12.07
C ALA A 45 20.49 12.34 11.43
N LYS A 46 20.33 11.03 11.62
CA LYS A 46 21.08 9.98 10.93
C LYS A 46 21.07 10.28 9.43
N PRO A 47 22.20 10.20 8.71
CA PRO A 47 22.23 10.52 7.29
C PRO A 47 21.21 9.66 6.52
N PRO A 48 20.45 10.26 5.57
CA PRO A 48 19.50 9.52 4.75
C PRO A 48 20.24 8.40 4.02
N GLN A 49 19.66 7.20 4.08
CA GLN A 49 20.26 6.03 3.46
C GLN A 49 20.42 6.29 1.94
N PRO A 50 21.60 6.04 1.34
CA PRO A 50 21.96 6.55 0.01
C PRO A 50 21.09 6.12 -1.19
N GLY A 51 20.12 5.21 -1.03
CA GLY A 51 19.30 4.69 -2.14
C GLY A 51 17.86 5.20 -2.21
N LEU A 52 17.47 6.16 -1.35
CA LEU A 52 16.05 6.54 -1.17
C LEU A 52 15.74 8.01 -1.41
N SER A 53 16.76 8.84 -1.64
CA SER A 53 16.63 10.27 -1.97
C SER A 53 16.72 10.56 -3.46
N SER A 54 16.80 9.55 -4.32
CA SER A 54 17.02 9.72 -5.75
C SER A 54 15.76 10.16 -6.51
N LEU A 55 15.93 11.04 -7.49
CA LEU A 55 14.89 11.55 -8.40
C LEU A 55 14.00 10.45 -9.03
N PRO A 56 14.52 9.29 -9.46
CA PRO A 56 13.72 8.22 -10.07
C PRO A 56 12.64 7.63 -9.17
N ARG A 57 12.89 7.54 -7.86
CA ARG A 57 11.90 7.10 -6.88
C ARG A 57 10.67 7.99 -6.90
N TRP A 58 10.87 9.30 -6.98
CA TRP A 58 9.81 10.32 -6.91
C TRP A 58 9.02 10.49 -8.22
N ARG A 59 9.39 9.78 -9.30
CA ARG A 59 8.59 9.75 -10.55
C ARG A 59 7.19 9.20 -10.38
N ARG A 60 6.98 8.38 -9.35
CA ARG A 60 5.67 7.82 -9.00
C ARG A 60 5.36 8.13 -7.54
N LYS A 61 4.07 8.20 -7.22
CA LYS A 61 3.58 8.58 -5.88
C LYS A 61 3.84 7.48 -4.85
N TYR A 62 3.77 6.22 -5.28
CA TYR A 62 3.96 5.05 -4.44
C TYR A 62 5.08 4.16 -4.96
N ASP A 63 5.79 3.54 -4.03
CA ASP A 63 6.80 2.52 -4.33
C ASP A 63 6.11 1.17 -4.58
N VAL A 64 5.05 0.85 -3.83
CA VAL A 64 4.32 -0.42 -3.93
C VAL A 64 2.80 -0.21 -3.78
N LEU A 65 2.03 -0.76 -4.70
CA LEU A 65 0.59 -1.02 -4.52
C LEU A 65 0.41 -2.42 -3.93
N VAL A 66 -0.37 -2.56 -2.85
CA VAL A 66 -0.72 -3.87 -2.27
C VAL A 66 -2.17 -4.22 -2.59
N CYS A 67 -2.36 -5.29 -3.36
CA CYS A 67 -3.68 -5.85 -3.67
C CYS A 67 -3.95 -7.08 -2.81
N HIS A 68 -5.16 -7.19 -2.25
CA HIS A 68 -5.55 -8.29 -1.36
C HIS A 68 -7.08 -8.42 -1.35
N SER A 69 -7.61 -9.52 -0.79
CA SER A 69 -9.04 -9.70 -0.58
C SER A 69 -9.59 -8.80 0.52
N ALA A 70 -10.88 -8.48 0.45
CA ALA A 70 -11.59 -7.79 1.52
C ALA A 70 -11.81 -8.65 2.77
N GLU A 71 -11.48 -9.94 2.72
CA GLU A 71 -11.59 -10.85 3.86
C GLU A 71 -10.65 -10.47 5.01
N HIS A 72 -11.15 -10.54 6.25
CA HIS A 72 -10.48 -9.97 7.43
C HIS A 72 -9.04 -10.47 7.63
N ARG A 73 -8.79 -11.75 7.31
CA ARG A 73 -7.45 -12.35 7.40
C ARG A 73 -6.47 -11.65 6.45
N ASP A 74 -6.87 -11.45 5.21
CA ASP A 74 -6.07 -10.83 4.15
C ASP A 74 -5.86 -9.34 4.40
N VAL A 75 -6.88 -8.65 4.91
CA VAL A 75 -6.75 -7.24 5.33
C VAL A 75 -5.69 -7.07 6.42
N ASN A 76 -5.71 -7.95 7.42
CA ASN A 76 -4.72 -7.93 8.51
C ASN A 76 -3.32 -8.24 7.98
N GLU A 77 -3.20 -9.23 7.09
CA GLU A 77 -1.95 -9.59 6.43
C GLU A 77 -1.35 -8.43 5.63
N ALA A 78 -2.15 -7.82 4.76
CA ALA A 78 -1.76 -6.68 3.96
C ALA A 78 -1.35 -5.48 4.83
N SER A 79 -2.09 -5.22 5.91
CA SER A 79 -1.77 -4.15 6.86
C SER A 79 -0.41 -4.37 7.55
N ARG A 80 -0.10 -5.62 7.93
CA ARG A 80 1.19 -5.99 8.53
C ARG A 80 2.33 -5.86 7.53
N LEU A 81 2.12 -6.30 6.29
CA LEU A 81 3.10 -6.14 5.21
C LEU A 81 3.40 -4.65 4.99
N VAL A 82 2.36 -3.83 4.79
CA VAL A 82 2.50 -2.38 4.58
C VAL A 82 3.25 -1.72 5.73
N SER A 83 2.87 -2.04 6.98
CA SER A 83 3.55 -1.52 8.17
C SER A 83 5.04 -1.90 8.22
N PHE A 84 5.38 -3.12 7.80
CA PHE A 84 6.78 -3.56 7.71
C PHE A 84 7.56 -2.84 6.61
N LEU A 85 6.94 -2.60 5.45
CA LEU A 85 7.56 -1.89 4.32
C LEU A 85 7.76 -0.40 4.61
N GLU A 86 6.80 0.22 5.29
CA GLU A 86 6.82 1.64 5.69
C GLU A 86 7.73 1.90 6.90
N ALA A 87 8.11 0.86 7.64
CA ALA A 87 9.01 0.99 8.78
C ALA A 87 10.41 1.51 8.40
N SER A 88 11.01 2.23 9.35
CA SER A 88 12.43 2.60 9.30
C SER A 88 13.30 1.33 9.26
N PRO A 89 14.39 1.28 8.48
CA PRO A 89 15.11 2.42 7.87
C PRO A 89 14.74 2.72 6.41
N ARG A 90 13.82 1.97 5.79
CA ARG A 90 13.59 2.03 4.34
C ARG A 90 12.39 2.88 3.95
N SER A 91 11.40 3.03 4.82
CA SER A 91 10.29 3.98 4.67
C SER A 91 9.71 4.00 3.25
N LEU A 92 9.37 2.82 2.73
CA LEU A 92 8.77 2.67 1.41
C LEU A 92 7.36 3.26 1.44
N ARG A 93 6.92 3.89 0.36
CA ARG A 93 5.58 4.47 0.24
C ARG A 93 4.64 3.41 -0.32
N CYS A 94 3.73 2.90 0.49
CA CYS A 94 2.78 1.88 0.03
C CYS A 94 1.40 2.50 -0.22
N PHE A 95 0.67 1.96 -1.21
CA PHE A 95 -0.75 2.21 -1.38
C PHE A 95 -1.54 0.99 -0.93
N LEU A 96 -2.53 1.22 -0.06
CA LEU A 96 -3.51 0.24 0.37
C LEU A 96 -4.91 0.80 0.15
N MET A 97 -5.72 0.12 -0.67
CA MET A 97 -7.04 0.61 -1.13
C MET A 97 -7.94 1.09 0.02
N GLN A 98 -7.95 0.36 1.14
CA GLN A 98 -8.84 0.65 2.28
C GLN A 98 -8.44 1.86 3.10
N ARG A 99 -7.17 2.28 2.99
CA ARG A 99 -6.57 3.39 3.72
C ARG A 99 -6.45 4.64 2.85
N ASP A 100 -6.00 4.46 1.61
CA ASP A 100 -5.48 5.54 0.78
C ASP A 100 -6.44 5.97 -0.33
N ALA A 101 -7.46 5.17 -0.66
CA ALA A 101 -8.46 5.52 -1.67
C ALA A 101 -9.42 6.61 -1.17
N CYS A 102 -9.82 7.50 -2.07
CA CYS A 102 -10.73 8.59 -1.73
C CYS A 102 -12.12 8.07 -1.30
N PRO A 103 -12.64 8.44 -0.11
CA PRO A 103 -14.00 8.09 0.28
C PRO A 103 -15.03 8.64 -0.72
N GLY A 104 -15.94 7.77 -1.19
CA GLY A 104 -16.92 8.12 -2.22
C GLY A 104 -16.40 8.08 -3.66
N GLY A 105 -15.10 7.84 -3.87
CA GLY A 105 -14.52 7.62 -5.19
C GLY A 105 -14.96 6.30 -5.82
N ALA A 106 -14.90 6.23 -7.15
CA ALA A 106 -15.15 4.99 -7.88
C ALA A 106 -13.96 4.04 -7.72
N ILE A 107 -14.20 2.87 -7.10
CA ILE A 107 -13.15 1.90 -6.72
C ILE A 107 -12.28 1.50 -7.93
N SER A 108 -12.88 1.33 -9.11
CA SER A 108 -12.14 1.01 -10.34
C SER A 108 -11.21 2.14 -10.78
N THR A 109 -11.61 3.39 -10.61
CA THR A 109 -10.80 4.56 -10.97
C THR A 109 -9.64 4.71 -10.00
N GLU A 110 -9.90 4.60 -8.70
CA GLU A 110 -8.86 4.64 -7.65
C GLU A 110 -7.82 3.53 -7.87
N LEU A 111 -8.27 2.32 -8.23
CA LEU A 111 -7.38 1.22 -8.57
C LEU A 111 -6.51 1.53 -9.79
N CYS A 112 -7.11 1.95 -10.91
CA CYS A 112 -6.35 2.23 -12.13
C CYS A 112 -5.31 3.33 -11.88
N GLN A 113 -5.67 4.37 -11.15
CA GLN A 113 -4.74 5.42 -10.74
C GLN A 113 -3.63 4.86 -9.84
N ALA A 114 -3.97 4.09 -8.80
CA ALA A 114 -2.97 3.50 -7.93
C ALA A 114 -2.01 2.55 -8.67
N VAL A 115 -2.51 1.80 -9.65
CA VAL A 115 -1.68 0.96 -10.53
C VAL A 115 -0.70 1.83 -11.32
N GLN A 116 -1.15 2.91 -11.93
CA GLN A 116 -0.32 3.85 -12.70
C GLN A 116 0.65 4.65 -11.82
N ASP A 117 0.28 4.94 -10.59
CA ASP A 117 1.05 5.75 -9.64
C ASP A 117 1.99 4.92 -8.74
N SER A 118 2.03 3.61 -8.91
CA SER A 118 2.92 2.71 -8.15
C SER A 118 4.04 2.14 -9.00
N HIS A 119 5.26 2.05 -8.48
CA HIS A 119 6.38 1.41 -9.17
C HIS A 119 6.18 -0.10 -9.29
N LEU A 120 5.78 -0.75 -8.21
CA LEU A 120 5.53 -2.19 -8.14
C LEU A 120 4.13 -2.48 -7.62
N ARG A 121 3.64 -3.69 -7.89
CA ARG A 121 2.35 -4.20 -7.42
C ARG A 121 2.58 -5.54 -6.72
N ALA A 122 2.29 -5.60 -5.42
CA ALA A 122 2.30 -6.82 -4.64
C ALA A 122 0.88 -7.42 -4.61
N LEU A 123 0.72 -8.65 -5.06
CA LEU A 123 -0.56 -9.36 -5.06
C LEU A 123 -0.55 -10.39 -3.94
N LEU A 124 -1.36 -10.19 -2.90
CA LEU A 124 -1.56 -11.19 -1.84
C LEU A 124 -2.59 -12.22 -2.29
N ILE A 125 -2.10 -13.37 -2.74
CA ILE A 125 -2.87 -14.46 -3.32
C ILE A 125 -3.13 -15.50 -2.24
N THR A 126 -4.39 -15.57 -1.84
CA THR A 126 -4.96 -16.52 -0.89
C THR A 126 -6.14 -17.24 -1.56
N PRO A 127 -6.68 -18.32 -0.96
CA PRO A 127 -7.92 -18.91 -1.45
C PRO A 127 -9.08 -17.91 -1.54
N ASP A 128 -9.15 -16.95 -0.61
CA ASP A 128 -10.19 -15.92 -0.60
C ASP A 128 -9.97 -14.87 -1.70
N PHE A 129 -8.72 -14.53 -2.01
CA PHE A 129 -8.37 -13.68 -3.16
C PHE A 129 -8.84 -14.30 -4.48
N LEU A 130 -8.70 -15.62 -4.65
CA LEU A 130 -9.11 -16.29 -5.88
C LEU A 130 -10.63 -16.39 -6.03
N ARG A 131 -11.38 -16.31 -4.94
CA ARG A 131 -12.85 -16.39 -4.94
C ARG A 131 -13.52 -15.01 -5.07
N ASP A 132 -12.76 -13.94 -4.89
CA ASP A 132 -13.25 -12.58 -5.01
C ASP A 132 -13.10 -12.07 -6.46
N ASP A 133 -14.24 -11.88 -7.13
CA ASP A 133 -14.29 -11.33 -8.50
C ASP A 133 -13.56 -9.98 -8.61
N TRP A 134 -13.57 -9.18 -7.55
CA TRP A 134 -12.86 -7.91 -7.52
C TRP A 134 -11.34 -8.13 -7.51
N CYS A 135 -10.86 -9.12 -6.77
CA CYS A 135 -9.44 -9.49 -6.76
C CYS A 135 -8.99 -10.04 -8.11
N GLN A 136 -9.82 -10.86 -8.76
CA GLN A 136 -9.54 -11.30 -10.13
C GLN A 136 -9.48 -10.12 -11.09
N TYR A 137 -10.44 -9.19 -11.01
CA TYR A 137 -10.40 -7.96 -11.80
C TYR A 137 -9.11 -7.16 -11.54
N MET A 138 -8.74 -6.94 -10.27
CA MET A 138 -7.51 -6.25 -9.90
C MET A 138 -6.27 -6.92 -10.49
N MET A 139 -6.17 -8.24 -10.38
CA MET A 139 -5.08 -9.02 -10.95
C MET A 139 -4.98 -8.82 -12.47
N HIS A 140 -6.09 -8.94 -13.19
CA HIS A 140 -6.10 -8.74 -14.64
C HIS A 140 -5.77 -7.31 -15.05
N GLN A 141 -6.24 -6.30 -14.31
CA GLN A 141 -5.86 -4.89 -14.54
C GLN A 141 -4.36 -4.66 -14.36
N VAL A 142 -3.78 -5.24 -13.30
CA VAL A 142 -2.34 -5.16 -13.04
C VAL A 142 -1.53 -5.85 -14.15
N LEU A 143 -2.02 -6.99 -14.65
CA LEU A 143 -1.40 -7.70 -15.76
C LEU A 143 -1.50 -6.93 -17.09
N SER A 144 -2.64 -6.29 -17.38
CA SER A 144 -2.84 -5.54 -18.62
C SER A 144 -1.96 -4.29 -18.72
N GLU A 145 -1.65 -3.65 -17.59
CA GLU A 145 -0.79 -2.46 -17.54
C GLU A 145 0.66 -2.73 -17.98
N GLY A 146 1.10 -3.99 -17.92
CA GLY A 146 2.46 -4.34 -18.28
C GLY A 146 2.66 -5.85 -18.26
N PRO A 147 2.22 -6.58 -19.30
CA PRO A 147 2.45 -8.01 -19.40
C PRO A 147 3.96 -8.27 -19.38
N MET A 148 4.41 -9.15 -18.48
CA MET A 148 5.84 -9.45 -18.26
C MET A 148 6.70 -8.24 -17.84
N SER A 149 6.08 -7.11 -17.47
CA SER A 149 6.80 -6.09 -16.73
C SER A 149 7.18 -6.73 -15.39
N ASN A 150 8.47 -6.73 -15.03
CA ASN A 150 8.99 -7.27 -13.76
C ASN A 150 8.56 -6.41 -12.56
N ARG A 151 7.27 -6.04 -12.54
CA ARG A 151 6.64 -5.06 -11.68
C ARG A 151 5.56 -5.66 -10.79
N ILE A 152 5.29 -6.95 -10.96
CA ILE A 152 4.34 -7.72 -10.16
C ILE A 152 5.13 -8.61 -9.22
N ILE A 153 4.77 -8.60 -7.94
CA ILE A 153 5.33 -9.45 -6.88
C ILE A 153 4.18 -10.30 -6.33
N PRO A 154 4.01 -11.55 -6.81
CA PRO A 154 3.03 -12.47 -6.23
C PRO A 154 3.47 -12.91 -4.83
N LEU A 155 2.57 -12.78 -3.86
CA LEU A 155 2.73 -13.24 -2.48
C LEU A 155 1.70 -14.34 -2.26
N VAL A 156 2.13 -15.56 -2.00
CA VAL A 156 1.24 -16.71 -1.86
C VAL A 156 1.14 -17.10 -0.40
N GLN A 157 -0.09 -17.27 0.09
CA GLN A 157 -0.37 -17.76 1.43
C GLN A 157 -1.47 -18.82 1.40
N ASP A 158 -1.24 -19.91 2.14
CA ASP A 158 -2.20 -21.00 2.34
C ASP A 158 -2.82 -21.55 1.04
N LEU A 159 -2.02 -21.60 -0.04
CA LEU A 159 -2.46 -21.99 -1.38
C LEU A 159 -1.63 -23.16 -1.91
N SER A 160 -2.28 -24.14 -2.53
CA SER A 160 -1.58 -25.20 -3.25
C SER A 160 -1.04 -24.70 -4.60
N HIS A 161 -0.02 -25.37 -5.13
CA HIS A 161 0.56 -24.99 -6.43
C HIS A 161 -0.45 -25.13 -7.59
N SER A 162 -1.38 -26.09 -7.52
CA SER A 162 -2.40 -26.29 -8.54
C SER A 162 -3.43 -25.17 -8.63
N GLU A 163 -3.67 -24.47 -7.52
CA GLU A 163 -4.62 -23.36 -7.45
C GLU A 163 -3.99 -22.03 -7.87
N TYR A 164 -2.66 -21.98 -8.02
CA TYR A 164 -1.97 -20.76 -8.40
C TYR A 164 -2.38 -20.31 -9.82
N PRO A 165 -2.79 -19.03 -10.00
CA PRO A 165 -3.30 -18.53 -11.27
C PRO A 165 -2.35 -18.80 -12.43
N PRO A 166 -2.82 -19.40 -13.54
CA PRO A 166 -1.98 -19.69 -14.70
C PRO A 166 -1.33 -18.43 -15.28
N GLU A 167 -2.01 -17.30 -15.21
CA GLU A 167 -1.53 -15.99 -15.68
C GLU A 167 -0.29 -15.51 -14.93
N LEU A 168 -0.10 -15.98 -13.69
CA LEU A 168 1.01 -15.58 -12.82
C LEU A 168 2.15 -16.59 -12.79
N ARG A 169 2.05 -17.73 -13.51
CA ARG A 169 3.09 -18.79 -13.51
C ARG A 169 4.46 -18.35 -14.02
N PHE A 170 4.50 -17.28 -14.81
CA PHE A 170 5.74 -16.68 -15.29
C PHE A 170 6.44 -15.80 -14.25
N TYR A 171 5.78 -15.52 -13.12
CA TYR A 171 6.32 -14.72 -12.03
C TYR A 171 6.77 -15.62 -10.87
N TYR A 172 7.95 -15.32 -10.34
CA TYR A 172 8.41 -15.94 -9.09
C TYR A 172 7.60 -15.40 -7.92
N TYR A 173 6.91 -16.29 -7.21
CA TYR A 173 6.17 -15.91 -6.02
C TYR A 173 7.01 -15.99 -4.75
N ILE A 174 6.61 -15.21 -3.74
CA ILE A 174 7.12 -15.29 -2.37
C ILE A 174 6.08 -16.03 -1.54
N ASN A 175 6.46 -17.14 -0.93
CA ASN A 175 5.59 -17.88 -0.02
C ASN A 175 5.62 -17.22 1.37
N LEU A 176 4.44 -16.84 1.88
CA LEU A 176 4.25 -16.25 3.21
C LEU A 176 3.80 -17.27 4.28
N GLY A 177 3.50 -18.52 3.89
CA GLY A 177 3.09 -19.58 4.82
C GLY A 177 4.21 -20.09 5.76
N GLY A 178 5.47 -19.74 5.47
CA GLY A 178 6.62 -20.04 6.32
C GLY A 178 6.96 -18.88 7.27
N ASP A 179 8.24 -18.49 7.29
CA ASP A 179 8.65 -17.28 8.02
C ASP A 179 8.20 -16.00 7.29
N ARG A 180 7.14 -15.39 7.83
CA ARG A 180 6.56 -14.15 7.32
C ARG A 180 7.55 -12.99 7.33
N ALA A 181 8.44 -12.91 8.33
CA ALA A 181 9.42 -11.83 8.41
C ALA A 181 10.42 -11.92 7.25
N SER A 182 10.91 -13.12 6.95
CA SER A 182 11.72 -13.38 5.75
C SER A 182 10.95 -13.08 4.46
N GLY A 183 9.68 -13.47 4.38
CA GLY A 183 8.80 -13.13 3.27
C GLY A 183 8.73 -11.63 3.01
N TYR A 184 8.44 -10.83 4.04
CA TYR A 184 8.39 -9.38 3.93
C TYR A 184 9.75 -8.77 3.58
N ALA A 185 10.84 -9.27 4.18
CA ALA A 185 12.19 -8.83 3.84
C ALA A 185 12.52 -9.07 2.35
N ARG A 186 12.06 -10.19 1.77
CA ARG A 186 12.21 -10.46 0.33
C ARG A 186 11.42 -9.47 -0.52
N VAL A 187 10.21 -9.07 -0.10
CA VAL A 187 9.45 -8.01 -0.77
C VAL A 187 10.22 -6.70 -0.73
N THR A 188 10.67 -6.28 0.45
CA THR A 188 11.47 -5.07 0.63
C THR A 188 12.70 -5.06 -0.28
N MET A 189 13.45 -6.17 -0.34
CA MET A 189 14.63 -6.28 -1.18
C MET A 189 14.30 -6.25 -2.67
N ALA A 190 13.20 -6.88 -3.10
CA ALA A 190 12.73 -6.81 -4.48
C ALA A 190 12.40 -5.37 -4.89
N VAL A 191 11.74 -4.62 -4.00
CA VAL A 191 11.39 -3.21 -4.22
C VAL A 191 12.63 -2.35 -4.36
N LEU A 192 13.56 -2.46 -3.41
CA LEU A 192 14.80 -1.68 -3.46
C LEU A 192 15.65 -2.00 -4.69
N LYS A 193 15.78 -3.28 -5.04
CA LYS A 193 16.51 -3.71 -6.24
C LYS A 193 15.90 -3.15 -7.51
N TYR A 194 14.57 -3.09 -7.59
CA TYR A 194 13.88 -2.48 -8.72
C TYR A 194 14.16 -0.98 -8.81
N LEU A 195 14.04 -0.26 -7.69
CA LEU A 195 14.28 1.18 -7.64
C LEU A 195 15.73 1.53 -8.03
N ASP A 196 16.72 0.83 -7.47
CA ASP A 196 18.15 0.99 -7.80
C ASP A 196 18.44 0.71 -9.28
N LYS A 197 17.84 -0.34 -9.87
CA LYS A 197 18.00 -0.63 -11.29
C LYS A 197 17.44 0.49 -12.18
N ASN A 198 16.28 1.05 -11.81
CA ASN A 198 15.65 2.14 -12.56
C ASN A 198 16.49 3.43 -12.47
N GLU A 199 17.21 3.64 -11.37
CA GLU A 199 18.14 4.76 -11.24
C GLU A 199 19.32 4.65 -12.20
N LYS A 200 20.01 3.51 -12.20
CA LYS A 200 21.14 3.25 -13.11
C LYS A 200 20.77 3.35 -14.59
N THR A 201 19.60 2.85 -14.96
CA THR A 201 19.10 2.91 -16.35
C THR A 201 18.91 4.37 -16.81
N LEU A 202 18.53 5.28 -15.91
CA LEU A 202 18.35 6.69 -16.25
C LEU A 202 19.68 7.43 -16.34
N GLU A 203 20.66 7.10 -15.51
CA GLU A 203 22.01 7.66 -15.59
C GLU A 203 22.70 7.26 -16.91
N GLU A 204 22.56 6.00 -17.34
CA GLU A 204 23.09 5.51 -18.62
C GLU A 204 22.48 6.24 -19.83
N GLN A 205 21.19 6.59 -19.78
CA GLN A 205 20.51 7.29 -20.88
C GLN A 205 20.84 8.79 -20.95
N HIS A 206 21.18 9.43 -19.83
CA HIS A 206 21.56 10.85 -19.80
C HIS A 206 23.08 11.06 -19.88
N GLY A 207 23.86 9.97 -19.93
CA GLY A 207 25.33 9.98 -19.94
C GLY A 207 25.99 9.77 -21.31
N GLN A 208 25.27 9.85 -22.43
CA GLN A 208 25.90 9.80 -23.77
C GLN A 208 26.09 11.22 -24.37
N PRO A 209 27.30 11.56 -24.85
CA PRO A 209 27.63 12.86 -25.44
C PRO A 209 27.01 13.06 -26.84
#